data_AF-A4C2B3-F1
#
_entry.id   AF-A4C2B3-F1
#
_cell.length_a   1.000
_cell.length_b   1.000
_cell.length_c   1.000
_cell.angle_alpha   90.00
_cell.angle_beta   90.00
_cell.angle_gamma   90.00
#
_symmetry.space_group_name_H-M   'P 1'
#
loop_
_entity.id
_entity.type
_entity.pdbx_description
1 polymer ?
#
loop_
_entity_poly.entity_id
_entity_poly.type
_entity_poly.pdbx_seq_one_letter_code
_entity_poly.pdbx_strand_id
1 'polypeptide(L)' 'MKKRYLVFKGSTYHPSGGMKDFFIDCDCIDECLLAFKKYILKDYNKEYSMYNEKEYLEVELGYAWMHIYDSKDEKIV' A
#
# COMPACT_ATOMS: atom_id res chain seq x y z
N MET A 1 -22.36 3.00 2.65
CA MET A 1 -21.63 4.02 1.88
C MET A 1 -20.57 3.28 1.07
N LYS A 2 -20.46 3.48 -0.24
CA LYS A 2 -19.46 2.76 -1.06
C LYS A 2 -18.09 3.36 -0.72
N LYS A 3 -17.11 2.52 -0.33
CA LYS A 3 -15.73 2.97 -0.09
C LYS A 3 -15.20 3.65 -1.36
N ARG A 4 -14.48 4.77 -1.20
CA ARG A 4 -14.06 5.63 -2.33
C ARG A 4 -12.75 5.17 -2.95
N TYR A 5 -11.78 4.78 -2.13
CA TYR A 5 -10.43 4.50 -2.58
C TYR A 5 -10.16 3.00 -2.57
N LEU A 6 -9.69 2.46 -3.69
CA LEU A 6 -9.27 1.06 -3.82
C LEU A 6 -7.76 1.02 -3.90
N VAL A 7 -7.12 0.22 -3.07
CA VAL A 7 -5.67 0.04 -3.09
C VAL A 7 -5.35 -1.27 -3.78
N PHE A 8 -4.45 -1.20 -4.76
CA PHE A 8 -3.88 -2.37 -5.42
C PHE A 8 -2.38 -2.45 -5.12
N LYS A 9 -1.90 -3.63 -4.74
CA LYS A 9 -0.50 -3.93 -4.45
C LYS A 9 -0.05 -5.08 -5.36
N GLY A 10 0.93 -4.81 -6.22
CA GLY A 10 1.57 -5.85 -7.04
C GLY A 10 2.36 -6.84 -6.19
N SER A 11 2.35 -8.11 -6.60
CA SER A 11 3.06 -9.19 -5.89
C SER A 11 4.58 -9.14 -6.09
N THR A 12 5.07 -8.65 -7.24
CA THR A 12 6.50 -8.33 -7.50
C THR A 12 6.64 -7.67 -8.87
N TYR A 13 7.34 -6.53 -8.96
CA TYR A 13 7.79 -5.81 -10.16
C TYR A 13 6.75 -5.41 -11.23
N HIS A 14 5.56 -6.01 -11.25
CA HIS A 14 4.42 -5.63 -12.06
C HIS A 14 3.11 -5.94 -11.31
N PRO A 15 2.10 -5.06 -11.35
CA PRO A 15 0.74 -5.48 -11.01
C PRO A 15 0.33 -6.57 -12.00
N SER A 16 -0.17 -7.70 -11.50
CA SER A 16 -0.78 -8.75 -12.32
C SER A 16 -2.06 -8.26 -13.04
N GLY A 17 -2.52 -7.05 -12.68
CA GLY A 17 -3.56 -6.31 -13.37
C GLY A 17 -4.96 -6.81 -13.05
N GLY A 18 -5.10 -7.64 -12.00
CA GLY A 18 -6.36 -8.26 -11.61
C GLY A 18 -6.66 -8.12 -10.12
N MET A 19 -7.82 -8.64 -9.71
CA MET A 19 -8.27 -8.65 -8.31
C MET A 19 -7.32 -9.37 -7.33
N LYS A 20 -6.35 -10.14 -7.84
CA LYS A 20 -5.29 -10.73 -7.00
C LYS A 20 -4.37 -9.68 -6.39
N ASP A 21 -4.30 -8.50 -6.99
CA ASP A 21 -3.55 -7.36 -6.48
C ASP A 21 -4.41 -6.49 -5.55
N PHE A 22 -5.71 -6.77 -5.39
CA PHE A 22 -6.55 -5.97 -4.49
C PHE A 22 -6.08 -6.11 -3.05
N PHE A 23 -5.83 -4.97 -2.41
CA PHE A 23 -5.32 -4.92 -1.04
C PHE A 23 -6.42 -4.51 -0.06
N ILE A 24 -7.04 -3.35 -0.24
CA ILE A 24 -8.08 -2.83 0.66
C ILE A 24 -8.92 -1.75 -0.03
N ASP A 25 -10.15 -1.53 0.45
CA ASP A 25 -10.97 -0.37 0.12
C ASP A 25 -11.18 0.55 1.35
N CYS A 26 -11.07 1.86 1.14
CA CYS A 26 -11.09 2.87 2.21
C CYS A 26 -12.01 4.06 1.89
N ASP A 27 -12.42 4.79 2.92
CA ASP A 27 -13.24 5.99 2.74
C ASP A 27 -12.38 7.22 2.39
N CYS A 28 -11.13 7.27 2.86
CA CYS A 28 -10.17 8.33 2.59
C CYS A 28 -8.75 7.82 2.28
N ILE A 29 -7.92 8.68 1.69
CA ILE A 29 -6.52 8.37 1.33
C ILE A 29 -5.68 8.08 2.58
N ASP A 30 -5.92 8.78 3.67
CA ASP A 30 -5.17 8.59 4.92
C ASP A 30 -5.35 7.17 5.48
N GLU A 31 -6.55 6.60 5.34
CA GLU A 31 -6.82 5.20 5.68
C GLU A 31 -6.02 4.24 4.80
N CYS A 32 -5.93 4.49 3.48
CA CYS A 32 -5.10 3.71 2.56
C CYS A 32 -3.63 3.72 3.01
N LEU A 33 -3.10 4.92 3.27
CA LEU A 33 -1.72 5.11 3.71
C LEU A 33 -1.46 4.43 5.07
N LEU A 34 -2.39 4.54 6.02
CA LEU A 34 -2.27 3.91 7.32
C LEU A 34 -2.29 2.38 7.22
N ALA A 35 -3.21 1.82 6.43
CA ALA A 35 -3.30 0.38 6.19
C ALA A 35 -2.00 -0.14 5.57
N PHE A 36 -1.44 0.62 4.63
CA PHE A 36 -0.20 0.28 3.97
C PHE A 36 1.01 0.33 4.91
N LYS A 37 1.15 1.39 5.70
CA LYS A 37 2.21 1.48 6.73
C LYS A 37 2.15 0.31 7.70
N LYS A 38 0.94 -0.01 8.19
CA LYS A 38 0.74 -1.18 9.07
C LYS A 38 1.11 -2.48 8.40
N TYR A 39 0.85 -2.64 7.10
CA TYR A 39 1.22 -3.83 6.36
C TYR A 39 2.74 -4.00 6.27
N ILE A 40 3.48 -2.96 5.85
CA ILE A 40 4.95 -2.99 5.79
C ILE A 40 5.53 -3.31 7.17
N LEU A 41 5.04 -2.64 8.21
CA LEU A 41 5.58 -2.78 9.56
C LEU A 41 5.27 -4.13 10.22
N LYS A 42 4.44 -5.00 9.61
CA LYS A 42 4.27 -6.38 10.10
C LYS A 42 5.55 -7.20 9.99
N ASP A 43 6.33 -6.95 8.94
CA ASP A 43 7.55 -7.70 8.63
C ASP A 43 8.79 -6.98 9.18
N TYR A 44 8.63 -5.77 9.72
CA TYR A 44 9.71 -5.03 10.34
C TYR A 44 10.14 -5.71 11.65
N ASN A 45 11.41 -6.14 11.68
CA ASN A 45 12.04 -6.62 12.89
C ASN A 45 13.28 -5.79 13.22
N LYS A 46 13.21 -5.05 14.33
CA LYS A 46 14.26 -4.15 14.80
C LYS A 46 15.60 -4.85 15.06
N GLU A 47 15.61 -6.14 15.41
CA GLU A 47 16.84 -6.88 15.72
C GLU A 47 17.59 -7.32 14.45
N TYR A 48 16.89 -7.50 13.33
CA TYR A 48 17.46 -7.97 12.07
C TYR A 48 17.52 -6.89 10.98
N SER A 49 16.82 -5.77 11.16
CA SER A 49 16.81 -4.68 10.20
C SER A 49 18.10 -3.85 10.28
N MET A 50 18.67 -3.54 9.11
CA MET A 50 19.75 -2.56 8.98
C MET A 50 19.25 -1.11 9.07
N TYR A 51 17.93 -0.93 8.99
CA TYR A 51 17.23 0.35 9.00
C TYR A 51 16.46 0.54 10.29
N ASN A 52 16.35 1.78 10.77
CA ASN A 52 15.32 2.09 11.76
C ASN A 52 13.92 2.01 11.14
N GLU A 53 12.86 2.06 11.95
CA GLU A 53 11.48 1.89 11.48
C GLU A 53 11.10 2.88 10.38
N LYS A 54 11.52 4.15 10.53
CA LYS A 54 11.23 5.21 9.56
C LYS A 54 11.95 4.95 8.24
N GLU A 55 13.24 4.63 8.29
CA GLU A 55 14.05 4.30 7.11
C GLU A 55 13.52 3.04 6.41
N TYR A 56 13.16 2.01 7.18
CA TYR A 56 12.57 0.78 6.66
C TYR A 56 11.28 1.07 5.89
N LEU A 57 10.40 1.88 6.48
CA LEU A 57 9.18 2.31 5.84
C LEU A 57 9.43 3.08 4.54
N GLU A 58 10.39 4.02 4.54
CA GLU A 58 10.77 4.82 3.36
C GLU A 58 11.34 3.94 2.24
N VAL A 59 12.20 2.99 2.57
CA VAL A 59 12.78 2.02 1.62
C VAL A 59 11.70 1.14 1.01
N GLU A 60 10.87 0.49 1.84
CA GLU A 60 9.79 -0.39 1.39
C GLU A 60 8.74 0.36 0.55
N LEU A 61 8.39 1.59 0.95
CA LEU A 61 7.53 2.48 0.14
C LEU A 61 8.15 2.79 -1.22
N GLY A 62 9.47 2.99 -1.29
CA GLY A 62 10.18 3.25 -2.55
C GLY A 62 10.16 2.08 -3.53
N TYR A 63 10.04 0.85 -3.03
CA TYR A 63 9.92 -0.37 -3.84
C TYR A 63 8.48 -0.88 -4.01
N ALA A 64 7.52 -0.27 -3.31
CA ALA A 64 6.14 -0.69 -3.35
C ALA A 64 5.50 -0.38 -4.71
N TRP A 65 5.18 -1.42 -5.47
CA TRP A 65 4.31 -1.31 -6.64
C TRP A 65 2.85 -1.21 -6.17
N MET A 66 2.41 0.01 -5.93
CA MET A 66 1.09 0.31 -5.36
C MET A 66 0.36 1.38 -6.17
N HIS A 67 -0.94 1.19 -6.34
CA HIS A 67 -1.85 2.17 -6.92
C HIS A 67 -3.04 2.40 -6.00
N ILE A 68 -3.32 3.66 -5.68
CA ILE A 68 -4.57 4.06 -5.04
C ILE A 68 -5.49 4.55 -6.15
N TYR A 69 -6.61 3.89 -6.33
CA TYR A 69 -7.62 4.23 -7.33
C TYR A 69 -8.81 4.91 -6.65
N ASP A 70 -9.09 6.15 -7.06
CA ASP A 70 -10.31 6.85 -6.65
C ASP A 70 -11.47 6.38 -7.52
N SER A 71 -12.36 5.56 -6.94
CA SER A 71 -13.52 5.00 -7.64
C SER A 71 -14.62 6.03 -7.94
N LYS A 72 -14.55 7.23 -7.34
CA LYS A 72 -15.48 8.32 -7.66
C LYS A 72 -15.04 9.08 -8.92
N ASP A 73 -13.75 9.36 -9.01
CA ASP A 73 -13.16 10.15 -10.11
C ASP A 73 -12.55 9.25 -11.20
N GLU A 74 -12.59 7.93 -11.01
CA GLU A 74 -12.10 6.89 -11.92
C GLU A 74 -10.64 7.06 -12.36
N LYS A 75 -9.76 7.41 -11.41
CA LYS A 75 -8.34 7.69 -11.67
C LYS A 75 -7.41 7.16 -10.59
N ILE A 76 -6.16 6.93 -10.94
CA ILE A 76 -5.07 6.70 -9.98
C ILE A 76 -4.69 8.04 -9.33
N VAL A 77 -4.45 8.03 -8.03
CA VAL A 77 -4.04 9.18 -7.20
C VAL A 77 -2.60 9.03 -6.74
#